data_AF-A0A848J554-F1
#
_entry.id   AF-A0A848J554-F1
#
_cell.length_a   1.000
_cell.length_b   1.000
_cell.length_c   1.000
_cell.angle_alpha   90.00
_cell.angle_beta   90.00
_cell.angle_gamma   90.00
#
_symmetry.space_group_name_H-M   'P 1'
#
loop_
_entity.id
_entity.type
_entity.pdbx_description
1 polymer ?
#
loop_
_entity_poly.entity_id
_entity_poly.type
_entity_poly.pdbx_seq_one_letter_code
_entity_poly.pdbx_strand_id
1 'polypeptide(L)'
;MNKIKLLFLAFILVVINTACGDEDEPQSVLVNFNNTNIGVSPNESEVELKLVFSRPAPESGEIKVKFGSDLIYGPEADFYTQPAANSDLVTVSYVKGDESAIIKVFTGSGLNIQADEEVVFQVEPSEAITIPGIQDEATVLFSENFISESGSLSFDAGGESFTKVSFVDLSKLTETSVDKFTWDLSFYNLQGAFYVSLNSSAFVMARPLSKSDISEVVPEDTLDFGYEMNIPPPNYDPSIGAHNWVDSSNGDLTAGVIGEISTLATENPVYVIKRPGKDWKLVKITAENGTYKVTTSNIDGSNIKDYTIQKVPDYNFTYLELENGVQPVAPKSDSWDLMYGTYTKVISMGPDAYIPYGYKDFIVMNRKNTTVAKVLVEDIAYEEITLDDIENLQFNAEIDALGSDWRSSGGPTSSPAVYEDRYFVIHDSQGNYYKLQFLNMTSTTGERGYVDFKFQLISE
;
A
#
# COMPACT_ATOMS: atom_id res chain seq x y z
N MET A 1 -0.38 -40.57 -29.63
CA MET A 1 -1.51 -40.74 -28.68
C MET A 1 -1.03 -40.19 -27.35
N ASN A 2 -1.52 -39.11 -26.75
CA ASN A 2 -2.53 -38.12 -27.11
C ASN A 2 -1.88 -36.73 -27.00
N LYS A 3 -2.15 -35.87 -27.98
CA LYS A 3 -1.76 -34.46 -27.98
C LYS A 3 -2.81 -33.69 -27.19
N ILE A 4 -2.43 -33.04 -26.10
CA ILE A 4 -3.20 -31.95 -25.50
C ILE A 4 -2.46 -30.67 -25.85
N LYS A 5 -3.15 -29.79 -26.58
CA LYS A 5 -2.68 -28.48 -27.00
C LYS A 5 -2.82 -27.55 -25.79
N LEU A 6 -1.70 -27.04 -25.29
CA LEU A 6 -1.67 -25.91 -24.36
C LEU A 6 -1.77 -24.63 -25.20
N LEU A 7 -2.82 -23.84 -24.99
CA LEU A 7 -2.98 -22.55 -25.65
C LEU A 7 -2.06 -21.54 -24.94
N PHE A 8 -0.99 -21.15 -25.64
CA PHE A 8 -0.23 -19.93 -25.36
C PHE A 8 -1.09 -18.73 -25.77
N LEU A 9 -1.20 -17.70 -24.93
CA LEU A 9 -1.61 -16.37 -25.37
C LEU A 9 -0.53 -15.35 -24.98
N ALA A 10 0.41 -15.17 -25.90
CA ALA A 10 1.27 -14.00 -25.94
C ALA A 10 0.48 -12.84 -26.57
N PHE A 11 0.52 -11.67 -25.95
CA PHE A 11 -0.13 -10.46 -26.44
C PHE A 11 0.69 -9.88 -27.61
N ILE A 12 0.23 -10.09 -28.85
CA ILE A 12 0.63 -9.27 -30.00
C ILE A 12 -0.63 -8.64 -30.55
N LEU A 13 -0.74 -7.33 -30.37
CA LEU A 13 -1.79 -6.48 -30.93
C LEU A 13 -1.58 -6.39 -32.46
N VAL A 14 -2.20 -7.29 -33.23
CA VAL A 14 -2.19 -7.21 -34.70
C VAL A 14 -3.31 -6.26 -35.13
N VAL A 15 -2.93 -5.04 -35.51
CA VAL A 15 -3.83 -4.08 -36.17
C VAL A 15 -4.06 -4.55 -37.61
N ILE A 16 -5.22 -5.13 -37.89
CA ILE A 16 -5.66 -5.40 -39.26
C ILE A 16 -6.30 -4.13 -39.82
N ASN A 17 -5.54 -3.35 -40.59
CA ASN A 17 -6.08 -2.31 -41.45
C ASN A 17 -6.62 -2.97 -42.73
N THR A 18 -7.92 -3.29 -42.75
CA THR A 18 -8.66 -3.43 -44.01
C THR A 18 -9.38 -2.13 -44.30
N ALA A 19 -8.79 -1.33 -45.17
CA ALA A 19 -9.45 -0.22 -45.82
C ALA A 19 -10.49 -0.77 -46.82
N CYS A 20 -11.77 -0.68 -46.48
CA CYS A 20 -12.85 -0.53 -47.44
C CYS A 20 -14.02 0.13 -46.72
N GLY A 21 -14.40 1.33 -47.17
CA GLY A 21 -15.41 2.14 -46.53
C GLY A 21 -16.78 1.50 -46.62
N ASP A 22 -17.46 1.49 -45.49
CA ASP A 22 -18.87 1.75 -45.29
C ASP A 22 -19.01 2.28 -43.85
N GLU A 23 -19.96 3.18 -43.65
CA GLU A 23 -20.33 3.96 -42.45
C GLU A 23 -19.69 3.48 -41.12
N ASP A 24 -18.99 4.40 -40.41
CA ASP A 24 -18.35 4.16 -39.10
C ASP A 24 -19.37 3.65 -38.07
N GLU A 25 -19.63 2.35 -38.04
CA GLU A 25 -20.27 1.72 -36.90
C GLU A 25 -19.33 1.90 -35.69
N PRO A 26 -19.82 2.42 -34.56
CA PRO A 26 -19.00 2.56 -33.37
C PRO A 26 -18.47 1.18 -33.00
N GLN A 27 -17.15 1.01 -33.11
CA GLN A 27 -16.49 -0.21 -32.67
C GLN A 27 -16.86 -0.45 -31.18
N SER A 28 -17.15 -1.68 -30.80
CA SER A 28 -17.54 -2.00 -29.42
C SER A 28 -16.37 -1.95 -28.44
N VAL A 29 -16.66 -1.77 -27.15
CA VAL A 29 -15.67 -1.83 -26.06
C VAL A 29 -15.67 -3.24 -25.51
N LEU A 30 -14.51 -3.92 -25.53
CA LEU A 30 -14.32 -5.18 -24.81
C LEU A 30 -14.14 -4.90 -23.32
N VAL A 31 -14.77 -5.73 -22.49
CA VAL A 31 -14.70 -5.65 -21.03
C VAL A 31 -14.22 -6.98 -20.47
N ASN A 32 -13.23 -6.94 -19.57
CA ASN A 32 -12.65 -8.10 -18.91
C ASN A 32 -12.63 -7.86 -17.40
N PHE A 33 -12.78 -8.90 -16.58
CA PHE A 33 -12.34 -8.82 -15.20
C PHE A 33 -10.82 -8.69 -15.13
N ASN A 34 -10.34 -7.84 -14.24
CA ASN A 34 -8.91 -7.65 -13.99
C ASN A 34 -8.27 -8.89 -13.35
N ASN A 35 -9.02 -9.58 -12.49
CA ASN A 35 -8.62 -10.77 -11.77
C ASN A 35 -9.76 -11.80 -11.89
N THR A 36 -9.43 -13.06 -12.18
CA THR A 36 -10.42 -14.14 -12.35
C THR A 36 -10.72 -14.89 -11.07
N ASN A 37 -9.85 -14.80 -10.06
CA ASN A 37 -10.05 -15.37 -8.73
C ASN A 37 -9.76 -14.30 -7.68
N ILE A 38 -10.76 -13.98 -6.87
CA ILE A 38 -10.69 -13.00 -5.79
C ILE A 38 -11.23 -13.69 -4.55
N GLY A 39 -10.66 -13.46 -3.38
CA GLY A 39 -11.13 -14.13 -2.17
C GLY A 39 -11.53 -13.16 -1.09
N VAL A 40 -12.57 -13.55 -0.35
CA VAL A 40 -13.11 -12.83 0.79
C VAL A 40 -12.81 -13.66 2.02
N SER A 41 -11.94 -13.16 2.89
CA SER A 41 -11.71 -13.76 4.20
C SER A 41 -12.73 -13.26 5.22
N PRO A 42 -13.01 -13.99 6.33
CA PRO A 42 -13.96 -13.54 7.36
C PRO A 42 -13.60 -12.21 8.03
N ASN A 43 -12.35 -11.76 7.89
CA ASN A 43 -11.85 -10.50 8.45
C ASN A 43 -11.94 -9.33 7.45
N GLU A 44 -12.24 -9.61 6.18
CA GLU A 44 -12.43 -8.61 5.13
C GLU A 44 -13.92 -8.50 4.83
N SER A 45 -14.48 -7.31 5.05
CA SER A 45 -15.92 -7.10 4.84
C SER A 45 -16.29 -6.87 3.37
N GLU A 46 -15.31 -6.59 2.50
CA GLU A 46 -15.53 -6.32 1.08
C GLU A 46 -14.32 -6.66 0.21
N VAL A 47 -14.58 -6.97 -1.07
CA VAL A 47 -13.60 -7.08 -2.17
C VAL A 47 -14.10 -6.35 -3.41
N GLU A 48 -13.19 -5.98 -4.31
CA GLU A 48 -13.51 -5.26 -5.55
C GLU A 48 -13.32 -6.14 -6.79
N LEU A 49 -14.40 -6.38 -7.53
CA LEU A 49 -14.36 -6.91 -8.90
C LEU A 49 -14.18 -5.73 -9.86
N LYS A 50 -12.95 -5.54 -10.35
CA LYS A 50 -12.64 -4.52 -11.35
C LYS A 50 -12.84 -5.05 -12.77
N LEU A 51 -13.69 -4.40 -13.54
CA LEU A 51 -13.94 -4.62 -14.95
C LEU A 51 -13.10 -3.62 -15.76
N VAL A 52 -12.08 -4.07 -16.49
CA VAL A 52 -11.19 -3.24 -17.30
C VAL A 52 -11.65 -3.20 -18.74
N PHE A 53 -11.63 -2.01 -19.33
CA PHE A 53 -12.06 -1.77 -20.70
C PHE A 53 -10.86 -1.81 -21.63
N SER A 54 -11.04 -2.34 -22.84
CA SER A 54 -10.01 -2.34 -23.90
C SER A 54 -9.56 -0.94 -24.36
N ARG A 55 -10.33 0.10 -24.03
CA ARG A 55 -10.06 1.52 -24.29
C ARG A 55 -11.02 2.38 -23.46
N PRO A 56 -10.75 3.70 -23.30
CA PRO A 56 -11.71 4.62 -22.71
C PRO A 56 -13.09 4.51 -23.34
N ALA A 57 -14.13 4.46 -22.50
CA ALA A 57 -15.51 4.36 -22.93
C ALA A 57 -15.89 5.53 -23.85
N PRO A 58 -16.41 5.28 -25.07
CA PRO A 58 -16.71 6.35 -26.02
C PRO A 58 -17.92 7.21 -25.61
N GLU A 59 -18.80 6.64 -24.79
CA GLU A 59 -20.00 7.24 -24.22
C GLU A 59 -20.28 6.67 -22.83
N SER A 60 -21.22 7.28 -22.09
CA SER A 60 -21.68 6.75 -20.80
C SER A 60 -22.65 5.59 -21.01
N GLY A 61 -22.62 4.58 -20.14
CA GLY A 61 -23.46 3.40 -20.29
C GLY A 61 -23.54 2.55 -19.03
N GLU A 62 -24.00 1.31 -19.19
CA GLU A 62 -24.15 0.33 -18.12
C GLU A 62 -23.58 -1.04 -18.52
N ILE A 63 -22.98 -1.73 -17.55
CA ILE A 63 -22.52 -3.11 -17.64
C ILE A 63 -23.42 -3.96 -16.78
N LYS A 64 -23.87 -5.08 -17.34
CA LYS A 64 -24.65 -6.07 -16.61
C LYS A 64 -23.75 -7.24 -16.29
N VAL A 65 -23.69 -7.60 -15.02
CA VAL A 65 -22.91 -8.75 -14.54
C VAL A 65 -23.87 -9.67 -13.80
N LYS A 66 -24.02 -10.88 -14.32
CA LYS A 66 -24.80 -11.92 -13.69
C LYS A 66 -23.94 -12.65 -12.67
N PHE A 67 -24.49 -13.05 -11.53
CA PHE A 67 -23.79 -13.95 -10.61
C PHE A 67 -24.54 -15.25 -10.39
N GLY A 68 -23.79 -16.32 -10.10
CA GLY A 68 -24.29 -17.61 -9.65
C GLY A 68 -23.58 -18.04 -8.37
N SER A 69 -24.34 -18.54 -7.40
CA SER A 69 -23.80 -19.05 -6.13
C SER A 69 -24.82 -19.92 -5.41
N ASP A 70 -24.33 -20.80 -4.54
CA ASP A 70 -25.13 -21.47 -3.51
C ASP A 70 -25.35 -20.60 -2.27
N LEU A 71 -24.62 -19.49 -2.14
CA LEU A 71 -24.79 -18.48 -1.08
C LEU A 71 -26.04 -17.62 -1.30
N ILE A 72 -26.62 -17.14 -0.19
CA ILE A 72 -27.83 -16.32 -0.18
C ILE A 72 -27.48 -14.84 -0.29
N TYR A 73 -27.99 -14.18 -1.33
CA TYR A 73 -27.79 -12.75 -1.56
C TYR A 73 -28.62 -11.87 -0.60
N GLY A 74 -27.96 -10.95 0.11
CA GLY A 74 -28.56 -9.91 0.95
C GLY A 74 -27.60 -9.39 2.04
N PRO A 75 -27.73 -8.13 2.49
CA PRO A 75 -26.89 -7.58 3.56
C PRO A 75 -26.98 -8.32 4.89
N GLU A 76 -28.15 -8.88 5.19
CA GLU A 76 -28.39 -9.72 6.38
C GLU A 76 -28.31 -11.23 6.09
N ALA A 77 -27.84 -11.59 4.89
CA ALA A 77 -27.66 -12.96 4.43
C ALA A 77 -26.15 -13.26 4.30
N ASP A 78 -25.73 -13.97 3.26
CA ASP A 78 -24.34 -14.44 3.11
C ASP A 78 -23.45 -13.42 2.40
N PHE A 79 -23.96 -12.76 1.36
CA PHE A 79 -23.19 -11.74 0.64
C PHE A 79 -24.08 -10.71 -0.04
N TYR A 80 -23.55 -9.54 -0.37
CA TYR A 80 -24.26 -8.54 -1.17
C TYR A 80 -23.28 -7.74 -2.03
N THR A 81 -23.79 -6.98 -3.00
CA THR A 81 -22.95 -6.17 -3.88
C THR A 81 -23.27 -4.68 -3.79
N GLN A 82 -22.31 -3.85 -4.18
CA GLN A 82 -22.52 -2.45 -4.54
C GLN A 82 -21.94 -2.19 -5.94
N PRO A 83 -22.76 -1.77 -6.92
CA PRO A 83 -24.21 -1.54 -6.85
C PRO A 83 -25.01 -2.78 -6.44
N ALA A 84 -26.15 -2.58 -5.78
CA ALA A 84 -26.99 -3.68 -5.33
C ALA A 84 -27.59 -4.42 -6.53
N ALA A 85 -27.48 -5.75 -6.52
CA ALA A 85 -28.09 -6.59 -7.51
C ALA A 85 -29.62 -6.56 -7.46
N ASN A 86 -30.24 -6.73 -8.62
CA ASN A 86 -31.64 -7.07 -8.76
C ASN A 86 -31.73 -8.54 -9.15
N SER A 87 -32.21 -9.39 -8.24
CA SER A 87 -32.08 -10.85 -8.36
C SER A 87 -30.60 -11.26 -8.43
N ASP A 88 -30.17 -11.84 -9.55
CA ASP A 88 -28.84 -12.34 -9.84
C ASP A 88 -28.04 -11.38 -10.75
N LEU A 89 -28.53 -10.15 -10.94
CA LEU A 89 -27.95 -9.19 -11.90
C LEU A 89 -27.50 -7.90 -11.23
N VAL A 90 -26.20 -7.64 -11.29
CA VAL A 90 -25.58 -6.36 -10.90
C VAL A 90 -25.48 -5.45 -12.13
N THR A 91 -25.98 -4.22 -12.01
CA THR A 91 -25.84 -3.20 -13.06
C THR A 91 -24.87 -2.12 -12.60
N VAL A 92 -23.75 -1.96 -13.32
CA VAL A 92 -22.73 -0.96 -13.02
C VAL A 92 -22.72 0.11 -14.09
N SER A 93 -22.91 1.36 -13.69
CA SER A 93 -22.82 2.50 -14.62
C SER A 93 -21.36 2.94 -14.79
N TYR A 94 -21.02 3.41 -15.99
CA TYR A 94 -19.76 4.08 -16.30
C TYR A 94 -20.05 5.34 -17.13
N VAL A 95 -19.12 6.28 -17.13
CA VAL A 95 -19.21 7.50 -17.93
C VAL A 95 -18.21 7.49 -19.10
N LYS A 96 -18.48 8.33 -20.09
CA LYS A 96 -17.54 8.57 -21.20
C LYS A 96 -16.15 8.88 -20.66
N GLY A 97 -15.15 8.15 -21.15
CA GLY A 97 -13.75 8.28 -20.76
C GLY A 97 -13.31 7.32 -19.67
N ASP A 98 -14.23 6.65 -18.97
CA ASP A 98 -13.87 5.62 -18.00
C ASP A 98 -13.17 4.45 -18.69
N GLU A 99 -12.17 3.88 -18.02
CA GLU A 99 -11.43 2.71 -18.50
C GLU A 99 -11.67 1.48 -17.63
N SER A 100 -12.45 1.64 -16.56
CA SER A 100 -12.89 0.53 -15.74
C SER A 100 -14.19 0.83 -15.02
N ALA A 101 -14.90 -0.22 -14.62
CA ALA A 101 -16.02 -0.19 -13.70
C ALA A 101 -15.73 -1.12 -12.51
N ILE A 102 -16.33 -0.86 -11.35
CA ILE A 102 -16.08 -1.64 -10.13
C ILE A 102 -17.40 -2.16 -9.56
N ILE A 103 -17.44 -3.45 -9.21
CA ILE A 103 -18.46 -4.04 -8.34
C ILE A 103 -17.77 -4.34 -7.01
N LYS A 104 -18.28 -3.78 -5.92
CA LYS A 104 -17.90 -4.22 -4.58
C LYS A 104 -18.74 -5.42 -4.19
N VAL A 105 -18.12 -6.47 -3.66
CA VAL A 105 -18.78 -7.63 -3.09
C VAL A 105 -18.49 -7.64 -1.60
N PHE A 106 -19.51 -7.78 -0.78
CA PHE A 106 -19.44 -7.69 0.67
C PHE A 106 -19.84 -9.00 1.32
N THR A 107 -19.24 -9.30 2.47
CA THR A 107 -19.78 -10.31 3.39
C THR A 107 -21.09 -9.80 4.00
N GLY A 108 -22.15 -10.60 3.91
CA GLY A 108 -23.38 -10.34 4.65
C GLY A 108 -23.24 -10.70 6.13
N SER A 109 -24.06 -10.12 7.00
CA SER A 109 -24.00 -10.35 8.45
C SER A 109 -24.38 -11.78 8.89
N GLY A 110 -25.04 -12.52 8.01
CA GLY A 110 -25.47 -13.91 8.21
C GLY A 110 -24.48 -14.95 7.71
N LEU A 111 -23.41 -14.53 7.03
CA LEU A 111 -22.39 -15.41 6.46
C LEU A 111 -21.73 -16.26 7.54
N ASN A 112 -21.81 -17.59 7.38
CA ASN A 112 -21.20 -18.55 8.29
C ASN A 112 -20.55 -19.68 7.50
N ILE A 113 -19.29 -19.47 7.14
CA ILE A 113 -18.52 -20.36 6.28
C ILE A 113 -17.91 -21.47 7.14
N GLN A 114 -18.16 -22.73 6.79
CA GLN A 114 -17.49 -23.90 7.40
C GLN A 114 -16.61 -24.67 6.40
N ALA A 115 -16.66 -24.29 5.12
CA ALA A 115 -15.87 -24.79 4.00
C ALA A 115 -15.87 -23.71 2.90
N ASP A 116 -14.94 -23.77 1.95
CA ASP A 116 -14.84 -22.78 0.87
C ASP A 116 -16.13 -22.73 0.04
N GLU A 117 -16.69 -21.53 -0.14
CA GLU A 117 -17.89 -21.26 -0.94
C GLU A 117 -17.56 -20.26 -2.05
N GLU A 118 -18.26 -20.28 -3.18
CA GLU A 118 -17.94 -19.41 -4.31
C GLU A 118 -19.16 -18.67 -4.89
N VAL A 119 -18.91 -17.46 -5.38
CA VAL A 119 -19.84 -16.69 -6.21
C VAL A 119 -19.15 -16.41 -7.54
N VAL A 120 -19.69 -16.94 -8.63
CA VAL A 120 -19.16 -16.74 -9.98
C VAL A 120 -19.89 -15.58 -10.64
N PHE A 121 -19.16 -14.55 -11.08
CA PHE A 121 -19.66 -13.37 -11.77
C PHE A 121 -19.31 -13.45 -13.25
N GLN A 122 -20.28 -13.20 -14.13
CA GLN A 122 -20.16 -13.27 -15.58
C GLN A 122 -20.70 -11.99 -16.24
N VAL A 123 -19.91 -11.41 -17.15
CA VAL A 123 -20.32 -10.23 -17.92
C VAL A 123 -21.37 -10.63 -18.96
N GLU A 124 -22.51 -9.95 -18.94
CA GLU A 124 -23.57 -10.14 -19.93
C GLU A 124 -23.37 -9.19 -21.12
N PRO A 125 -23.48 -9.68 -22.37
CA PRO A 125 -23.43 -8.82 -23.55
C PRO A 125 -24.60 -7.81 -23.57
N SER A 126 -24.33 -6.59 -24.04
CA SER A 126 -25.29 -5.50 -24.16
C SER A 126 -25.07 -4.71 -25.46
N GLU A 127 -25.95 -3.74 -25.76
CA GLU A 127 -25.77 -2.85 -26.92
C GLU A 127 -24.48 -2.02 -26.82
N ALA A 128 -24.03 -1.68 -25.60
CA ALA A 128 -22.78 -0.94 -25.37
C ALA A 128 -21.53 -1.85 -25.27
N ILE A 129 -21.72 -3.12 -24.92
CA ILE A 129 -20.67 -4.15 -24.80
C ILE A 129 -21.10 -5.36 -25.62
N THR A 130 -20.80 -5.35 -26.92
CA THR A 130 -21.32 -6.40 -27.82
C THR A 130 -20.52 -7.70 -27.75
N ILE A 131 -19.31 -7.68 -27.18
CA ILE A 131 -18.43 -8.85 -27.05
C ILE A 131 -17.74 -8.79 -25.67
N PRO A 132 -18.12 -9.64 -24.72
CA PRO A 132 -17.34 -9.87 -23.51
C PRO A 132 -15.90 -10.27 -23.90
N GLY A 133 -14.91 -9.83 -23.13
CA GLY A 133 -13.52 -10.12 -23.42
C GLY A 133 -13.13 -11.59 -23.17
N ILE A 134 -11.84 -11.87 -23.13
CA ILE A 134 -11.33 -13.24 -22.90
C ILE A 134 -11.51 -13.66 -21.42
N GLN A 135 -11.59 -12.69 -20.52
CA GLN A 135 -11.82 -12.89 -19.08
C GLN A 135 -13.17 -12.27 -18.70
N ASP A 136 -14.26 -12.82 -19.24
CA ASP A 136 -15.62 -12.37 -18.97
C ASP A 136 -16.26 -13.01 -17.72
N GLU A 137 -15.50 -13.84 -17.01
CA GLU A 137 -15.88 -14.51 -15.77
C GLU A 137 -14.86 -14.23 -14.65
N ALA A 138 -15.34 -14.05 -13.42
CA ALA A 138 -14.53 -13.98 -12.21
C ALA A 138 -15.22 -14.69 -11.05
N THR A 139 -14.46 -15.45 -10.26
CA THR A 139 -14.92 -16.16 -9.08
C THR A 139 -14.51 -15.42 -7.82
N VAL A 140 -15.47 -15.18 -6.93
CA VAL A 140 -15.25 -14.70 -5.57
C VAL A 140 -15.33 -15.88 -4.61
N LEU A 141 -14.19 -16.27 -4.03
CA LEU A 141 -14.08 -17.36 -3.07
C LEU A 141 -14.23 -16.84 -1.64
N PHE A 142 -15.25 -17.31 -0.93
CA PHE A 142 -15.46 -17.13 0.48
C PHE A 142 -14.76 -18.26 1.25
N SER A 143 -13.57 -18.00 1.76
CA SER A 143 -12.75 -19.01 2.44
C SER A 143 -11.97 -18.40 3.61
N GLU A 144 -11.87 -19.16 4.72
CA GLU A 144 -11.01 -18.78 5.85
C GLU A 144 -9.52 -18.77 5.47
N ASN A 145 -9.12 -19.57 4.47
CA ASN A 145 -7.72 -19.79 4.08
C ASN A 145 -7.43 -19.39 2.62
N PHE A 146 -8.23 -18.51 2.02
CA PHE A 146 -7.97 -18.06 0.65
C PHE A 146 -6.56 -17.50 0.50
N ILE A 147 -5.86 -17.92 -0.55
CA ILE A 147 -4.58 -17.35 -0.98
C ILE A 147 -4.71 -17.05 -2.46
N SER A 148 -4.51 -15.80 -2.86
CA SER A 148 -4.49 -15.40 -4.26
C SER A 148 -3.32 -16.07 -4.96
N GLU A 149 -3.60 -16.84 -6.02
CA GLU A 149 -2.56 -17.48 -6.84
C GLU A 149 -1.91 -16.49 -7.83
N SER A 150 -2.64 -15.44 -8.22
CA SER A 150 -2.15 -14.37 -9.09
C SER A 150 -3.09 -13.19 -9.10
N GLY A 151 -2.59 -12.02 -9.47
CA GLY A 151 -3.42 -10.87 -9.73
C GLY A 151 -2.67 -9.67 -10.24
N SER A 152 -3.42 -8.62 -10.57
CA SER A 152 -2.91 -7.28 -10.85
C SER A 152 -3.55 -6.27 -9.90
N LEU A 153 -2.73 -5.37 -9.36
CA LEU A 153 -3.14 -4.30 -8.46
C LEU A 153 -2.52 -2.97 -8.92
N SER A 154 -3.12 -1.88 -8.48
CA SER A 154 -2.62 -0.53 -8.70
C SER A 154 -2.47 0.14 -7.34
N PHE A 155 -1.25 0.51 -6.93
CA PHE A 155 -1.09 1.29 -5.71
C PHE A 155 -1.65 2.72 -5.91
N ASP A 156 -2.44 3.25 -4.98
CA ASP A 156 -2.92 4.65 -4.95
C ASP A 156 -2.26 5.51 -3.87
N ALA A 157 -1.24 6.29 -4.23
CA ALA A 157 -0.66 7.29 -3.32
C ALA A 157 -1.42 8.63 -3.27
N GLY A 158 -2.58 8.76 -3.90
CA GLY A 158 -3.36 10.01 -3.93
C GLY A 158 -2.83 11.03 -4.94
N GLY A 159 -2.48 10.57 -6.14
CA GLY A 159 -2.06 11.39 -7.29
C GLY A 159 -0.70 12.07 -7.13
N GLU A 160 -0.43 13.08 -7.95
CA GLU A 160 0.92 13.69 -8.08
C GLU A 160 1.46 14.29 -6.77
N SER A 161 0.54 14.65 -5.87
CA SER A 161 0.84 15.24 -4.56
C SER A 161 1.23 14.18 -3.51
N PHE A 162 1.00 12.89 -3.77
CA PHE A 162 1.23 11.79 -2.85
C PHE A 162 0.54 12.05 -1.50
N THR A 163 -0.77 12.27 -1.49
CA THR A 163 -1.52 12.59 -0.26
C THR A 163 -1.78 11.37 0.62
N LYS A 164 -1.65 10.16 0.07
CA LYS A 164 -1.94 8.89 0.75
C LYS A 164 -0.72 7.99 0.86
N VAL A 165 -0.83 7.00 1.72
CA VAL A 165 -0.11 5.73 1.62
C VAL A 165 -1.11 4.60 1.41
N SER A 166 -0.70 3.57 0.68
CA SER A 166 -1.51 2.38 0.42
C SER A 166 -0.83 1.13 0.95
N PHE A 167 -1.54 0.36 1.75
CA PHE A 167 -1.15 -0.97 2.22
C PHE A 167 -1.75 -2.02 1.30
N VAL A 168 -0.95 -2.96 0.81
CA VAL A 168 -1.39 -4.07 -0.03
C VAL A 168 -1.12 -5.39 0.65
N ASP A 169 -2.11 -6.27 0.62
CA ASP A 169 -2.00 -7.71 0.91
C ASP A 169 -2.04 -8.50 -0.40
N LEU A 170 -0.95 -9.19 -0.74
CA LEU A 170 -0.87 -9.99 -1.96
C LEU A 170 -1.71 -11.26 -1.84
N SER A 171 -1.73 -11.87 -0.65
CA SER A 171 -2.48 -13.10 -0.38
C SER A 171 -3.99 -12.92 -0.48
N LYS A 172 -4.48 -11.71 -0.19
CA LYS A 172 -5.91 -11.38 -0.27
C LYS A 172 -6.29 -10.51 -1.45
N LEU A 173 -5.32 -9.99 -2.20
CA LEU A 173 -5.55 -9.07 -3.31
C LEU A 173 -6.30 -7.80 -2.84
N THR A 174 -5.97 -7.30 -1.65
CA THR A 174 -6.63 -6.13 -1.05
C THR A 174 -5.69 -4.95 -0.92
N GLU A 175 -6.25 -3.75 -1.00
CA GLU A 175 -5.56 -2.48 -0.79
C GLU A 175 -6.33 -1.64 0.23
N THR A 176 -5.63 -1.08 1.20
CA THR A 176 -6.16 -0.08 2.13
C THR A 176 -5.34 1.19 2.04
N SER A 177 -5.96 2.29 1.58
CA SER A 177 -5.31 3.60 1.52
C SER A 177 -5.73 4.50 2.67
N VAL A 178 -4.78 5.28 3.18
CA VAL A 178 -5.02 6.27 4.24
C VAL A 178 -4.28 7.57 3.92
N ASP A 179 -4.88 8.72 4.26
CA ASP A 179 -4.20 10.01 4.15
C ASP A 179 -2.96 10.01 5.06
N LYS A 180 -1.79 10.33 4.47
CA LYS A 180 -0.52 10.19 5.18
C LYS A 180 -0.37 11.16 6.35
N PHE A 181 -1.14 12.23 6.43
CA PHE A 181 -1.11 13.21 7.51
C PHE A 181 -2.04 12.87 8.69
N THR A 182 -2.65 11.67 8.66
CA THR A 182 -3.55 11.20 9.72
C THR A 182 -2.83 10.77 10.99
N TRP A 183 -1.52 10.53 10.99
CA TRP A 183 -0.76 10.29 12.22
C TRP A 183 0.57 11.01 12.23
N ASP A 184 1.14 11.16 13.43
CA ASP A 184 2.44 11.79 13.64
C ASP A 184 3.46 10.79 14.18
N LEU A 185 3.05 9.94 15.12
CA LEU A 185 3.89 8.95 15.81
C LEU A 185 3.28 7.55 15.78
N SER A 186 4.13 6.53 15.73
CA SER A 186 3.77 5.12 15.73
C SER A 186 4.37 4.41 16.94
N PHE A 187 3.54 3.75 17.75
CA PHE A 187 3.91 3.09 19.00
C PHE A 187 3.94 1.58 18.81
N TYR A 188 5.10 0.95 18.95
CA TYR A 188 5.27 -0.47 18.65
C TYR A 188 4.44 -1.35 19.59
N ASN A 189 3.82 -2.41 19.10
CA ASN A 189 2.85 -3.19 19.88
C ASN A 189 3.38 -4.48 20.51
N LEU A 190 4.61 -4.90 20.19
CA LEU A 190 5.19 -6.08 20.82
C LEU A 190 5.28 -5.90 22.35
N GLN A 191 4.82 -6.90 23.09
CA GLN A 191 4.85 -6.86 24.55
C GLN A 191 6.30 -6.75 25.07
N GLY A 192 6.49 -5.92 26.08
CA GLY A 192 7.79 -5.71 26.72
C GLY A 192 8.77 -4.83 25.93
N ALA A 193 8.50 -4.51 24.67
CA ALA A 193 9.33 -3.64 23.84
C ALA A 193 8.67 -2.28 23.68
N PHE A 194 9.35 -1.18 24.02
CA PHE A 194 8.78 0.17 23.97
C PHE A 194 9.49 1.05 22.95
N TYR A 195 9.19 0.86 21.67
CA TYR A 195 9.73 1.69 20.58
C TYR A 195 8.69 2.67 20.05
N VAL A 196 9.14 3.86 19.66
CA VAL A 196 8.32 4.88 18.99
C VAL A 196 9.03 5.34 17.73
N SER A 197 8.29 5.37 16.63
CA SER A 197 8.77 5.82 15.32
C SER A 197 7.99 7.03 14.83
N LEU A 198 8.62 7.81 13.97
CA LEU A 198 8.04 8.96 13.30
C LEU A 198 7.23 8.53 12.08
N ASN A 199 6.25 9.34 11.69
CA ASN A 199 5.63 9.22 10.38
C ASN A 199 6.59 9.69 9.27
N SER A 200 7.45 8.77 8.82
CA SER A 200 8.37 9.00 7.71
C SER A 200 7.66 9.34 6.40
N SER A 201 6.43 8.86 6.19
CA SER A 201 5.65 9.13 4.98
C SER A 201 5.13 10.57 4.93
N ALA A 202 4.81 11.17 6.07
CA ALA A 202 4.48 12.58 6.18
C ALA A 202 5.69 13.47 6.47
N PHE A 203 6.93 12.95 6.39
CA PHE A 203 8.16 13.70 6.63
C PHE A 203 8.21 14.35 8.03
N VAL A 204 7.63 13.66 9.03
CA VAL A 204 7.69 14.10 10.43
C VAL A 204 9.11 13.98 10.95
N MET A 205 9.57 14.99 11.68
CA MET A 205 10.89 15.05 12.29
C MET A 205 10.76 15.22 13.80
N ALA A 206 11.74 14.70 14.55
CA ALA A 206 11.83 14.89 15.99
C ALA A 206 13.21 15.38 16.41
N ARG A 207 13.28 16.07 17.55
CA ARG A 207 14.54 16.43 18.18
C ARG A 207 14.42 16.40 19.70
N PRO A 208 15.28 15.65 20.42
CA PRO A 208 15.27 15.64 21.86
C PRO A 208 15.79 16.97 22.43
N LEU A 209 15.19 17.41 23.52
CA LEU A 209 15.69 18.49 24.37
C LEU A 209 16.52 17.91 25.53
N SER A 210 17.33 18.75 26.18
CA SER A 210 18.03 18.37 27.41
C SER A 210 17.13 18.33 28.65
N LYS A 211 15.81 18.46 28.47
CA LYS A 211 14.80 18.52 29.53
C LYS A 211 13.94 17.28 29.50
N SER A 212 13.57 16.77 30.67
CA SER A 212 12.67 15.63 30.84
C SER A 212 11.29 16.02 31.34
N ASP A 213 11.08 17.29 31.73
CA ASP A 213 9.79 17.84 32.13
C ASP A 213 9.32 18.86 31.09
N ILE A 214 8.13 18.65 30.54
CA ILE A 214 7.54 19.50 29.49
C ILE A 214 7.25 20.92 30.01
N SER A 215 6.98 21.08 31.30
CA SER A 215 6.69 22.37 31.93
C SER A 215 7.93 23.25 32.12
N GLU A 216 9.12 22.66 32.03
CA GLU A 216 10.39 23.38 32.13
C GLU A 216 10.85 23.95 30.78
N VAL A 217 10.22 23.56 29.67
CA VAL A 217 10.62 24.00 28.32
C VAL A 217 10.30 25.49 28.12
N VAL A 218 11.26 26.22 27.57
CA VAL A 218 11.18 27.66 27.29
C VAL A 218 11.54 27.93 25.82
N PRO A 219 11.16 29.08 25.24
CA PRO A 219 11.43 29.38 23.84
C PRO A 219 12.91 29.23 23.43
N GLU A 220 13.83 29.57 24.33
CA GLU A 220 15.28 29.48 24.11
C GLU A 220 15.77 28.04 23.82
N ASP A 221 15.05 27.01 24.27
CA ASP A 221 15.42 25.61 24.03
C ASP A 221 15.23 25.17 22.57
N THR A 222 14.53 25.98 21.77
CA THR A 222 14.11 25.63 20.40
C THR A 222 14.70 26.57 19.33
N LEU A 223 15.63 27.44 19.73
CA LEU A 223 16.33 28.34 18.81
C LEU A 223 17.03 27.53 17.70
N ASP A 224 17.00 28.08 16.48
CA ASP A 224 17.62 27.52 15.27
C ASP A 224 17.06 26.18 14.75
N PHE A 225 16.15 25.52 15.49
CA PHE A 225 15.55 24.25 15.05
C PHE A 225 14.81 24.40 13.72
N GLY A 226 14.23 25.57 13.43
CA GLY A 226 13.54 25.87 12.17
C GLY A 226 14.39 25.63 10.93
N TYR A 227 15.69 25.96 11.01
CA TYR A 227 16.65 25.78 9.93
C TYR A 227 17.20 24.34 9.90
N GLU A 228 17.44 23.75 11.07
CA GLU A 228 18.10 22.44 11.20
C GLU A 228 17.16 21.24 10.99
N MET A 229 15.91 21.34 11.43
CA MET A 229 14.91 20.30 11.24
C MET A 229 14.21 20.51 9.91
N ASN A 230 14.84 20.13 8.79
CA ASN A 230 14.21 20.20 7.47
C ASN A 230 14.56 18.99 6.59
N ILE A 231 13.60 18.52 5.80
CA ILE A 231 13.81 17.50 4.75
C ILE A 231 13.85 18.26 3.41
N PRO A 232 14.95 18.19 2.64
CA PRO A 232 15.14 18.99 1.43
C PRO A 232 14.07 18.64 0.39
N PRO A 233 13.56 19.61 -0.40
CA PRO A 233 14.29 20.73 -1.03
C PRO A 233 13.98 22.15 -0.48
N PRO A 234 14.84 23.17 -0.69
CA PRO A 234 15.96 23.19 -1.65
C PRO A 234 17.37 22.98 -1.06
N ASN A 235 17.56 22.95 0.26
CA ASN A 235 18.91 22.92 0.86
C ASN A 235 19.40 21.49 1.08
N TYR A 236 20.13 20.95 0.09
CA TYR A 236 20.88 19.70 0.19
C TYR A 236 22.23 19.90 0.88
N ASP A 237 22.22 20.48 2.09
CA ASP A 237 23.45 20.79 2.83
C ASP A 237 23.68 19.79 3.97
N PRO A 238 24.62 18.84 3.84
CA PRO A 238 24.91 17.87 4.89
C PRO A 238 25.50 18.50 6.16
N SER A 239 26.05 19.72 6.10
CA SER A 239 26.62 20.41 7.26
C SER A 239 25.57 20.85 8.29
N ILE A 240 24.30 20.93 7.89
CA ILE A 240 23.18 21.22 8.78
C ILE A 240 22.90 20.06 9.75
N GLY A 241 23.25 18.83 9.38
CA GLY A 241 23.01 17.66 10.23
C GLY A 241 21.53 17.26 10.38
N ALA A 242 20.67 17.69 9.46
CA ALA A 242 19.22 17.43 9.50
C ALA A 242 18.85 15.93 9.53
N HIS A 243 19.76 15.05 9.08
CA HIS A 243 19.56 13.60 9.08
C HIS A 243 19.48 13.02 10.49
N ASN A 244 19.99 13.72 11.51
CA ASN A 244 19.90 13.29 12.91
C ASN A 244 18.47 13.37 13.47
N TRP A 245 17.56 14.03 12.76
CA TRP A 245 16.20 14.35 13.22
C TRP A 245 15.12 13.56 12.49
N VAL A 246 15.51 12.50 11.77
CA VAL A 246 14.62 11.53 11.11
C VAL A 246 15.01 10.12 11.50
N ASP A 247 14.06 9.19 11.45
CA ASP A 247 14.34 7.78 11.69
C ASP A 247 15.17 7.16 10.55
N SER A 248 15.92 6.10 10.86
CA SER A 248 16.52 5.24 9.84
C SER A 248 15.43 4.65 8.94
N SER A 249 15.70 4.57 7.63
CA SER A 249 14.71 4.07 6.65
C SER A 249 14.55 2.55 6.66
N ASN A 250 15.56 1.84 7.14
CA ASN A 250 15.65 0.38 7.06
C ASN A 250 14.72 -0.37 8.03
N GLY A 251 14.10 0.37 8.97
CA GLY A 251 13.17 -0.21 9.94
C GLY A 251 13.84 -0.71 11.21
N ASP A 252 15.11 -0.41 11.45
CA ASP A 252 15.70 -0.62 12.77
C ASP A 252 15.08 0.36 13.78
N LEU A 253 14.24 -0.18 14.68
CA LEU A 253 13.55 0.61 15.70
C LEU A 253 14.50 1.15 16.77
N THR A 254 15.71 0.58 16.88
CA THR A 254 16.75 1.08 17.79
C THR A 254 17.49 2.30 17.21
N ALA A 255 17.42 2.47 15.88
CA ALA A 255 17.98 3.59 15.14
C ALA A 255 16.93 4.69 14.83
N GLY A 256 15.93 4.84 15.71
CA GLY A 256 14.95 5.92 15.65
C GLY A 256 15.36 7.12 16.51
N VAL A 257 14.88 8.32 16.16
CA VAL A 257 15.20 9.55 16.91
C VAL A 257 14.56 9.55 18.30
N ILE A 258 13.32 9.05 18.38
CA ILE A 258 12.64 8.80 19.65
C ILE A 258 13.03 7.41 20.17
N GLY A 259 12.94 6.39 19.31
CA GLY A 259 13.48 5.07 19.58
C GLY A 259 12.87 4.40 20.82
N GLU A 260 13.73 3.76 21.61
CA GLU A 260 13.35 3.06 22.84
C GLU A 260 12.95 4.04 23.96
N ILE A 261 11.83 3.76 24.62
CA ILE A 261 11.31 4.52 25.75
C ILE A 261 11.67 3.80 27.05
N SER A 262 12.43 4.48 27.91
CA SER A 262 12.75 3.97 29.25
C SER A 262 11.51 3.90 30.12
N THR A 263 11.49 2.91 31.02
CA THR A 263 10.50 2.83 32.11
C THR A 263 10.78 3.85 33.22
N LEU A 264 11.98 4.43 33.25
CA LEU A 264 12.34 5.54 34.15
C LEU A 264 12.01 6.87 33.47
N ALA A 265 10.96 7.54 33.95
CA ALA A 265 10.47 8.77 33.35
C ALA A 265 11.53 9.88 33.21
N THR A 266 12.51 9.95 34.11
CA THR A 266 13.60 10.94 34.09
C THR A 266 14.63 10.71 32.99
N GLU A 267 14.70 9.50 32.42
CA GLU A 267 15.64 9.17 31.33
C GLU A 267 15.07 9.51 29.96
N ASN A 268 13.74 9.66 29.84
CA ASN A 268 13.11 10.06 28.59
C ASN A 268 13.20 11.59 28.45
N PRO A 269 13.73 12.15 27.36
CA PRO A 269 13.67 13.58 27.14
C PRO A 269 12.27 14.03 26.68
N VAL A 270 12.06 15.34 26.67
CA VAL A 270 10.99 16.00 25.92
C VAL A 270 11.48 16.17 24.49
N TYR A 271 10.64 15.88 23.52
CA TYR A 271 10.94 16.02 22.10
C TYR A 271 10.19 17.20 21.50
N VAL A 272 10.83 17.93 20.60
CA VAL A 272 10.15 18.81 19.64
C VAL A 272 9.78 17.97 18.42
N ILE A 273 8.52 17.98 18.03
CA ILE A 273 8.00 17.29 16.85
C ILE A 273 7.62 18.33 15.79
N LYS A 274 8.32 18.27 14.64
CA LYS A 274 8.01 19.06 13.45
C LYS A 274 7.14 18.25 12.50
N ARG A 275 6.01 18.82 12.13
CA ARG A 275 5.01 18.22 11.22
C ARG A 275 4.82 19.15 10.03
N PRO A 276 5.05 18.70 8.78
CA PRO A 276 4.88 19.58 7.62
C PRO A 276 3.46 20.17 7.54
N GLY A 277 3.37 21.48 7.34
CA GLY A 277 2.08 22.18 7.23
C GLY A 277 1.28 22.31 8.53
N LYS A 278 1.80 21.86 9.68
CA LYS A 278 1.16 21.97 10.99
C LYS A 278 2.07 22.65 12.01
N ASP A 279 1.48 23.11 13.11
CA ASP A 279 2.21 23.66 14.25
C ASP A 279 3.10 22.60 14.92
N TRP A 280 4.22 23.04 15.45
CA TRP A 280 5.17 22.18 16.16
C TRP A 280 4.67 21.87 17.56
N LYS A 281 4.99 20.69 18.06
CA LYS A 281 4.54 20.21 19.37
C LYS A 281 5.72 19.82 20.25
N LEU A 282 5.57 20.01 21.56
CA LEU A 282 6.39 19.31 22.55
C LEU A 282 5.72 17.98 22.88
N VAL A 283 6.51 16.93 23.02
CA VAL A 283 6.01 15.59 23.34
C VAL A 283 6.92 14.94 24.37
N LYS A 284 6.33 14.50 25.49
CA LYS A 284 6.96 13.68 26.50
C LYS A 284 6.34 12.28 26.44
N ILE A 285 7.17 11.26 26.43
CA ILE A 285 6.74 9.86 26.38
C ILE A 285 7.36 9.10 27.57
N THR A 286 6.56 8.25 28.22
CA THR A 286 7.05 7.28 29.22
C THR A 286 6.39 5.92 29.00
N ALA A 287 7.07 4.87 29.46
CA ALA A 287 6.53 3.51 29.49
C ALA A 287 6.14 3.16 30.92
N GLU A 288 4.87 2.87 31.16
CA GLU A 288 4.35 2.52 32.50
C GLU A 288 3.27 1.45 32.41
N ASN A 289 3.34 0.43 33.27
CA ASN A 289 2.34 -0.64 33.39
C ASN A 289 2.00 -1.32 32.05
N GLY A 290 3.00 -1.54 31.20
CA GLY A 290 2.79 -2.18 29.89
C GLY A 290 2.25 -1.25 28.78
N THR A 291 2.07 0.03 29.07
CA THR A 291 1.48 1.03 28.16
C THR A 291 2.42 2.21 27.93
N TYR A 292 2.16 3.01 26.90
CA TYR A 292 2.81 4.32 26.76
C TYR A 292 1.93 5.42 27.36
N LYS A 293 2.55 6.37 28.03
CA LYS A 293 1.94 7.65 28.42
C LYS A 293 2.57 8.74 27.58
N VAL A 294 1.74 9.56 26.96
CA VAL A 294 2.16 10.63 26.06
C VAL A 294 1.54 11.93 26.54
N THR A 295 2.37 12.89 26.89
CA THR A 295 1.93 14.27 27.18
C THR A 295 2.40 15.15 26.02
N THR A 296 1.49 15.90 25.42
CA THR A 296 1.79 16.82 24.31
C THR A 296 1.39 18.25 24.68
N SER A 297 2.05 19.24 24.08
CA SER A 297 1.64 20.65 24.16
C SER A 297 2.05 21.40 22.90
N ASN A 298 1.57 22.63 22.74
CA ASN A 298 2.18 23.59 21.84
C ASN A 298 3.61 23.93 22.30
N ILE A 299 4.41 24.51 21.41
CA ILE A 299 5.81 24.89 21.69
C ILE A 299 5.94 25.94 22.81
N ASP A 300 4.88 26.72 23.05
CA ASP A 300 4.78 27.70 24.15
C ASP A 300 4.26 27.10 25.47
N GLY A 301 4.09 25.77 25.53
CA GLY A 301 3.56 25.05 26.69
C GLY A 301 2.03 25.09 26.83
N SER A 302 1.31 25.77 25.94
CA SER A 302 -0.16 25.80 25.96
C SER A 302 -0.78 24.51 25.39
N ASN A 303 -2.08 24.32 25.62
CA ASN A 303 -2.86 23.20 25.05
C ASN A 303 -2.29 21.82 25.39
N ILE A 304 -2.00 21.59 26.68
CA ILE A 304 -1.53 20.29 27.17
C ILE A 304 -2.59 19.21 26.95
N LYS A 305 -2.18 18.07 26.40
CA LYS A 305 -3.01 16.87 26.23
C LYS A 305 -2.26 15.64 26.72
N ASP A 306 -2.99 14.73 27.36
CA ASP A 306 -2.47 13.45 27.84
C ASP A 306 -3.16 12.29 27.14
N TYR A 307 -2.37 11.32 26.67
CA TYR A 307 -2.84 10.10 26.05
C TYR A 307 -2.24 8.88 26.77
N THR A 308 -3.04 7.82 26.86
CA THR A 308 -2.54 6.49 27.22
C THR A 308 -2.69 5.59 26.01
N ILE A 309 -1.57 5.10 25.48
CA ILE A 309 -1.55 4.23 24.29
C ILE A 309 -1.46 2.78 24.76
N GLN A 310 -2.53 2.04 24.52
CA GLN A 310 -2.61 0.61 24.79
C GLN A 310 -1.88 -0.17 23.70
N LYS A 311 -1.24 -1.27 24.09
CA LYS A 311 -0.65 -2.22 23.13
C LYS A 311 -1.77 -3.05 22.49
N VAL A 312 -1.74 -3.20 21.17
CA VAL A 312 -2.69 -4.02 20.41
C VAL A 312 -1.92 -5.08 19.62
N PRO A 313 -1.75 -6.31 20.15
CA PRO A 313 -0.82 -7.31 19.62
C PRO A 313 -1.00 -7.70 18.15
N ASP A 314 -2.22 -7.60 17.62
CA ASP A 314 -2.52 -7.96 16.23
C ASP A 314 -1.94 -6.97 15.21
N TYR A 315 -1.56 -5.76 15.64
CA TYR A 315 -1.02 -4.70 14.78
C TYR A 315 0.46 -4.50 15.04
N ASN A 316 1.23 -4.07 14.05
CA ASN A 316 2.64 -3.69 14.25
C ASN A 316 2.77 -2.48 15.19
N PHE A 317 1.92 -1.47 14.97
CA PHE A 317 1.93 -0.22 15.71
C PHE A 317 0.52 0.26 16.03
N THR A 318 0.41 1.04 17.10
CA THR A 318 -0.72 1.94 17.34
C THR A 318 -0.31 3.35 16.95
N TYR A 319 -1.15 4.05 16.18
CA TYR A 319 -0.81 5.33 15.55
C TYR A 319 -1.48 6.48 16.29
N LEU A 320 -0.72 7.53 16.58
CA LEU A 320 -1.20 8.73 17.29
C LEU A 320 -1.08 9.96 16.39
N GLU A 321 -2.16 10.70 16.27
CA GLU A 321 -2.16 12.09 15.82
C GLU A 321 -2.16 12.99 17.06
N LEU A 322 -1.21 13.93 17.15
CA LEU A 322 -0.93 14.65 18.40
C LEU A 322 -2.07 15.58 18.86
N GLU A 323 -3.08 15.81 18.03
CA GLU A 323 -4.23 16.67 18.31
C GLU A 323 -5.53 15.87 18.48
N ASN A 324 -5.71 14.81 17.69
CA ASN A 324 -6.94 14.04 17.55
C ASN A 324 -6.86 12.66 18.22
N GLY A 325 -5.70 12.25 18.73
CA GLY A 325 -5.56 10.98 19.44
C GLY A 325 -5.31 9.80 18.49
N VAL A 326 -5.64 8.59 18.95
CA VAL A 326 -5.34 7.34 18.23
C VAL A 326 -6.12 7.24 16.93
N GLN A 327 -5.47 6.84 15.84
CA GLN A 327 -6.06 6.74 14.50
C GLN A 327 -5.94 5.32 13.91
N PRO A 328 -6.92 4.88 13.08
CA PRO A 328 -6.83 3.66 12.31
C PRO A 328 -5.99 3.93 11.04
N VAL A 329 -4.77 3.40 10.98
CA VAL A 329 -3.82 3.68 9.89
C VAL A 329 -3.48 2.42 9.11
N ALA A 330 -2.73 1.50 9.71
CA ALA A 330 -2.35 0.25 9.05
C ALA A 330 -3.34 -0.87 9.39
N PRO A 331 -3.56 -1.83 8.46
CA PRO A 331 -4.25 -3.08 8.75
C PRO A 331 -3.54 -3.90 9.85
N LYS A 332 -4.15 -5.02 10.25
CA LYS A 332 -3.50 -6.00 11.11
C LYS A 332 -2.18 -6.45 10.49
N SER A 333 -1.24 -6.81 11.34
CA SER A 333 0.14 -7.09 10.96
C SER A 333 0.31 -8.30 10.02
N ASP A 334 -0.69 -9.16 9.89
CA ASP A 334 -0.79 -10.29 8.96
C ASP A 334 -1.66 -10.02 7.72
N SER A 335 -2.21 -8.80 7.59
CA SER A 335 -3.14 -8.42 6.52
C SER A 335 -2.57 -7.32 5.60
N TRP A 336 -1.25 -7.32 5.40
CA TRP A 336 -0.56 -6.51 4.39
C TRP A 336 0.91 -6.94 4.28
N ASP A 337 1.51 -6.73 3.11
CA ASP A 337 2.90 -7.09 2.79
C ASP A 337 3.72 -5.87 2.39
N LEU A 338 3.11 -4.96 1.65
CA LEU A 338 3.78 -3.78 1.08
C LEU A 338 2.99 -2.52 1.42
N MET A 339 3.70 -1.42 1.69
CA MET A 339 3.13 -0.09 1.76
C MET A 339 3.80 0.82 0.74
N TYR A 340 2.99 1.48 -0.08
CA TYR A 340 3.42 2.39 -1.13
C TYR A 340 3.07 3.85 -0.79
N GLY A 341 3.99 4.77 -1.09
CA GLY A 341 3.71 6.21 -1.05
C GLY A 341 4.98 7.04 -1.02
N THR A 342 5.02 8.01 -0.09
CA THR A 342 6.25 8.74 0.24
C THR A 342 6.97 8.13 1.43
N TYR A 343 8.27 8.31 1.51
CA TYR A 343 9.06 7.87 2.65
C TYR A 343 10.31 8.74 2.86
N THR A 344 10.76 8.85 4.10
CA THR A 344 12.00 9.57 4.42
C THR A 344 13.16 8.59 4.37
N LYS A 345 14.25 8.96 3.68
CA LYS A 345 15.49 8.19 3.66
C LYS A 345 16.68 9.09 3.92
N VAL A 346 17.65 8.57 4.66
CA VAL A 346 18.95 9.22 4.80
C VAL A 346 19.84 8.82 3.62
N ILE A 347 20.29 9.81 2.85
CA ILE A 347 21.16 9.63 1.69
C ILE A 347 22.58 10.06 2.06
N SER A 348 23.56 9.22 1.73
CA SER A 348 24.98 9.59 1.77
C SER A 348 25.35 10.44 0.55
N MET A 349 25.99 11.58 0.79
CA MET A 349 26.57 12.47 -0.23
C MET A 349 28.10 12.32 -0.34
N GLY A 350 28.66 11.33 0.37
CA GLY A 350 30.09 11.10 0.51
C GLY A 350 30.42 10.62 1.93
N PRO A 351 31.72 10.40 2.23
CA PRO A 351 32.17 10.07 3.57
C PRO A 351 31.67 11.12 4.58
N ASP A 352 31.02 10.66 5.65
CA ASP A 352 30.52 11.48 6.76
C ASP A 352 29.55 12.61 6.37
N ALA A 353 28.96 12.58 5.17
CA ALA A 353 28.04 13.59 4.67
C ALA A 353 26.67 12.95 4.39
N TYR A 354 25.67 13.28 5.21
CA TYR A 354 24.34 12.70 5.12
C TYR A 354 23.24 13.77 5.13
N ILE A 355 22.20 13.52 4.35
CA ILE A 355 21.01 14.35 4.29
C ILE A 355 19.75 13.47 4.43
N PRO A 356 18.68 13.94 5.09
CA PRO A 356 17.38 13.32 4.93
C PRO A 356 16.86 13.64 3.51
N TYR A 357 15.99 12.81 2.96
CA TYR A 357 15.39 13.03 1.65
C TYR A 357 13.99 12.44 1.61
N GLY A 358 13.02 13.22 1.12
CA GLY A 358 11.65 12.76 0.92
C GLY A 358 11.51 12.05 -0.43
N TYR A 359 11.51 10.72 -0.42
CA TYR A 359 11.25 9.91 -1.61
C TYR A 359 9.76 9.88 -1.93
N LYS A 360 9.44 10.01 -3.22
CA LYS A 360 8.18 9.60 -3.84
C LYS A 360 8.38 8.25 -4.53
N ASP A 361 7.28 7.54 -4.78
CA ASP A 361 7.26 6.20 -5.37
C ASP A 361 8.10 5.21 -4.56
N PHE A 362 7.92 5.21 -3.24
CA PHE A 362 8.71 4.39 -2.33
C PHE A 362 7.85 3.27 -1.75
N ILE A 363 8.40 2.07 -1.73
CA ILE A 363 7.74 0.89 -1.17
C ILE A 363 8.50 0.44 0.06
N VAL A 364 7.79 0.29 1.18
CA VAL A 364 8.29 -0.38 2.37
C VAL A 364 7.56 -1.70 2.58
N MET A 365 8.27 -2.70 3.05
CA MET A 365 7.71 -4.00 3.39
C MET A 365 7.18 -4.02 4.82
N ASN A 366 6.24 -4.93 5.07
CA ASN A 366 5.82 -5.23 6.42
C ASN A 366 6.99 -5.83 7.22
N ARG A 367 7.17 -5.36 8.45
CA ARG A 367 8.21 -5.87 9.35
C ARG A 367 7.91 -7.26 9.92
N LYS A 368 6.69 -7.78 9.76
CA LYS A 368 6.29 -9.08 10.28
C LYS A 368 6.75 -10.18 9.30
N ASN A 369 8.01 -10.59 9.41
CA ASN A 369 8.58 -11.70 8.65
C ASN A 369 8.52 -11.58 7.11
N THR A 370 8.20 -10.41 6.55
CA THR A 370 8.24 -10.20 5.10
C THR A 370 9.68 -9.94 4.65
N THR A 371 10.09 -10.58 3.56
CA THR A 371 11.41 -10.37 2.96
C THR A 371 11.30 -10.29 1.44
N VAL A 372 12.29 -9.67 0.79
CA VAL A 372 12.32 -9.55 -0.67
C VAL A 372 13.67 -9.98 -1.24
N ALA A 373 13.63 -10.67 -2.38
CA ALA A 373 14.75 -10.84 -3.27
C ALA A 373 14.49 -10.12 -4.60
N LYS A 374 15.51 -9.46 -5.15
CA LYS A 374 15.48 -8.89 -6.51
C LYS A 374 16.06 -9.90 -7.48
N VAL A 375 15.37 -10.17 -8.58
CA VAL A 375 15.81 -11.11 -9.61
C VAL A 375 15.92 -10.39 -10.95
N LEU A 376 17.05 -10.54 -11.63
CA LEU A 376 17.22 -10.03 -12.98
C LEU A 376 16.62 -11.03 -13.97
N VAL A 377 15.87 -10.52 -14.95
CA VAL A 377 15.21 -11.33 -15.98
C VAL A 377 16.22 -12.10 -16.83
N GLU A 378 17.45 -11.59 -16.97
CA GLU A 378 18.53 -12.27 -17.68
C GLU A 378 19.08 -13.51 -16.94
N ASP A 379 18.93 -13.56 -15.61
CA ASP A 379 19.38 -14.69 -14.80
C ASP A 379 18.32 -15.79 -14.74
N ILE A 380 17.07 -15.40 -14.48
CA ILE A 380 15.89 -16.29 -14.46
C ILE A 380 14.72 -15.48 -15.03
N ALA A 381 14.02 -15.99 -16.05
CA ALA A 381 12.85 -15.29 -16.58
C ALA A 381 11.69 -15.34 -15.57
N TYR A 382 10.83 -14.31 -15.57
CA TYR A 382 9.68 -14.22 -14.67
C TYR A 382 8.77 -15.45 -14.77
N GLU A 383 8.59 -16.00 -15.97
CA GLU A 383 7.77 -17.19 -16.23
C GLU A 383 8.45 -18.49 -15.81
N GLU A 384 9.77 -18.51 -15.66
CA GLU A 384 10.58 -19.71 -15.46
C GLU A 384 10.93 -19.96 -13.99
N ILE A 385 10.81 -18.97 -13.10
CA ILE A 385 11.13 -19.14 -11.68
C ILE A 385 10.20 -20.15 -10.98
N THR A 386 10.82 -21.03 -10.21
CA THR A 386 10.19 -22.12 -9.45
C THR A 386 10.58 -22.09 -7.97
N LEU A 387 10.01 -22.98 -7.17
CA LEU A 387 10.39 -23.15 -5.76
C LEU A 387 11.85 -23.59 -5.58
N ASP A 388 12.42 -24.38 -6.50
CA ASP A 388 13.81 -24.84 -6.42
C ASP A 388 14.81 -23.68 -6.56
N ASP A 389 14.41 -22.60 -7.24
CA ASP A 389 15.25 -21.42 -7.43
C ASP A 389 15.34 -20.56 -6.16
N ILE A 390 14.31 -20.62 -5.30
CA ILE A 390 14.16 -19.78 -4.09
C ILE A 390 15.32 -19.96 -3.12
N GLU A 391 15.82 -21.19 -2.96
CA GLU A 391 16.94 -21.51 -2.06
C GLU A 391 18.23 -20.77 -2.45
N ASN A 392 18.35 -20.32 -3.70
CA ASN A 392 19.52 -19.62 -4.22
C ASN A 392 19.36 -18.09 -4.23
N LEU A 393 18.16 -17.58 -3.90
CA LEU A 393 17.89 -16.15 -3.86
C LEU A 393 18.42 -15.50 -2.57
N GLN A 394 18.86 -14.26 -2.69
CA GLN A 394 19.29 -13.45 -1.54
C GLN A 394 18.14 -12.59 -1.05
N PHE A 395 17.47 -13.05 0.01
CA PHE A 395 16.40 -12.30 0.67
C PHE A 395 16.95 -11.24 1.63
N ASN A 396 16.32 -10.07 1.62
CA ASN A 396 16.58 -8.96 2.51
C ASN A 396 15.32 -8.67 3.36
N ALA A 397 15.50 -8.49 4.66
CA ALA A 397 14.44 -8.25 5.64
C ALA A 397 14.33 -6.78 6.08
N GLU A 398 15.25 -5.90 5.66
CA GLU A 398 15.13 -4.47 5.91
C GLU A 398 13.87 -3.93 5.23
N ILE A 399 13.05 -3.14 5.93
CA ILE A 399 11.72 -2.77 5.41
C ILE A 399 11.82 -1.91 4.14
N ASP A 400 12.95 -1.23 3.90
CA ASP A 400 13.17 -0.42 2.71
C ASP A 400 13.92 -1.15 1.58
N ALA A 401 14.11 -2.47 1.69
CA ALA A 401 14.88 -3.26 0.72
C ALA A 401 14.34 -3.19 -0.71
N LEU A 402 13.01 -3.13 -0.89
CA LEU A 402 12.42 -2.86 -2.21
C LEU A 402 12.53 -1.37 -2.56
N GLY A 403 12.10 -0.49 -1.64
CA GLY A 403 12.33 0.95 -1.70
C GLY A 403 11.97 1.56 -3.05
N SER A 404 12.97 2.09 -3.75
CA SER A 404 12.84 2.63 -5.11
C SER A 404 13.51 1.76 -6.19
N ASP A 405 13.99 0.56 -5.86
CA ASP A 405 14.83 -0.28 -6.75
C ASP A 405 14.09 -0.82 -7.97
N TRP A 406 12.77 -0.68 -8.00
CA TRP A 406 11.87 -1.05 -9.10
C TRP A 406 11.77 0.02 -10.20
N ARG A 407 12.26 1.24 -9.95
CA ARG A 407 12.15 2.35 -10.91
C ARG A 407 13.38 3.26 -10.95
N SER A 408 13.62 3.85 -12.11
CA SER A 408 14.61 4.92 -12.28
C SER A 408 14.09 6.25 -11.73
N SER A 409 14.95 7.08 -11.13
CA SER A 409 14.54 8.35 -10.51
C SER A 409 14.21 9.47 -11.51
N GLY A 410 14.38 9.24 -12.81
CA GLY A 410 14.36 10.29 -13.83
C GLY A 410 15.54 11.26 -13.71
N GLY A 411 15.56 12.29 -14.56
CA GLY A 411 16.57 13.34 -14.57
C GLY A 411 16.06 14.59 -15.31
N PRO A 412 16.90 15.63 -15.48
CA PRO A 412 16.48 16.88 -16.15
C PRO A 412 15.91 16.69 -17.56
N THR A 413 16.21 15.55 -18.20
CA THR A 413 15.84 15.23 -19.58
C THR A 413 15.04 13.94 -19.72
N SER A 414 14.69 13.26 -18.63
CA SER A 414 13.98 11.98 -18.68
C SER A 414 13.03 11.82 -17.50
N SER A 415 11.81 11.38 -17.77
CA SER A 415 10.87 11.00 -16.70
C SER A 415 11.38 9.76 -15.95
N PRO A 416 10.99 9.60 -14.67
CA PRO A 416 11.06 8.31 -14.00
C PRO A 416 10.36 7.23 -14.83
N ALA A 417 10.90 6.01 -14.79
CA ALA A 417 10.34 4.86 -15.50
C ALA A 417 10.61 3.57 -14.73
N VAL A 418 9.70 2.59 -14.87
CA VAL A 418 9.84 1.24 -14.33
C VAL A 418 11.02 0.53 -14.99
N TYR A 419 11.75 -0.27 -14.21
CA TYR A 419 12.77 -1.16 -14.78
C TYR A 419 12.13 -2.42 -15.35
N GLU A 420 12.41 -2.72 -16.62
CA GLU A 420 11.92 -3.93 -17.31
C GLU A 420 12.88 -5.14 -17.16
N ASP A 421 14.09 -4.91 -16.65
CA ASP A 421 15.16 -5.91 -16.54
C ASP A 421 15.05 -6.79 -15.28
N ARG A 422 14.03 -6.57 -14.43
CA ARG A 422 13.92 -7.21 -13.13
C ARG A 422 12.48 -7.46 -12.68
N TYR A 423 12.35 -8.37 -11.73
CA TYR A 423 11.17 -8.54 -10.90
C TYR A 423 11.61 -8.85 -9.46
N PHE A 424 10.65 -8.99 -8.56
CA PHE A 424 10.90 -9.22 -7.15
C PHE A 424 10.22 -10.50 -6.70
N VAL A 425 10.86 -11.23 -5.79
CA VAL A 425 10.23 -12.32 -5.05
C VAL A 425 9.97 -11.83 -3.63
N ILE A 426 8.70 -11.74 -3.26
CA ILE A 426 8.24 -11.36 -1.93
C ILE A 426 7.93 -12.65 -1.16
N HIS A 427 8.60 -12.87 -0.03
CA HIS A 427 8.21 -13.87 0.93
C HIS A 427 7.39 -13.17 2.01
N ASP A 428 6.11 -13.49 2.12
CA ASP A 428 5.16 -12.78 2.97
C ASP A 428 5.17 -13.26 4.43
N SER A 429 4.34 -12.62 5.27
CA SER A 429 4.25 -12.96 6.69
C SER A 429 3.60 -14.33 6.98
N GLN A 430 2.93 -14.91 5.99
CA GLN A 430 2.19 -16.17 6.05
C GLN A 430 3.00 -17.35 5.50
N GLY A 431 4.17 -17.09 4.90
CA GLY A 431 5.09 -18.10 4.36
C GLY A 431 4.94 -18.34 2.86
N ASN A 432 4.20 -17.50 2.15
CA ASN A 432 4.01 -17.60 0.71
C ASN A 432 5.14 -16.88 -0.04
N TYR A 433 5.52 -17.40 -1.21
CA TYR A 433 6.45 -16.74 -2.12
C TYR A 433 5.69 -16.21 -3.33
N TYR A 434 5.76 -14.91 -3.56
CA TYR A 434 5.15 -14.24 -4.70
C TYR A 434 6.21 -13.66 -5.62
N LYS A 435 6.18 -14.00 -6.92
CA LYS A 435 6.87 -13.19 -7.93
C LYS A 435 6.01 -11.98 -8.27
N LEU A 436 6.61 -10.80 -8.29
CA LEU A 436 5.96 -9.50 -8.49
C LEU A 436 6.73 -8.69 -9.54
N GLN A 437 6.03 -8.23 -10.58
CA GLN A 437 6.58 -7.40 -11.64
C GLN A 437 5.78 -6.11 -11.79
N PHE A 438 6.47 -4.98 -11.71
CA PHE A 438 5.90 -3.66 -11.96
C PHE A 438 5.70 -3.45 -13.46
N LEU A 439 4.58 -2.81 -13.83
CA LEU A 439 4.14 -2.61 -15.20
C LEU A 439 4.16 -1.13 -15.59
N ASN A 440 3.71 -0.26 -14.70
CA ASN A 440 3.68 1.18 -14.93
C ASN A 440 3.79 1.96 -13.61
N MET A 441 4.11 3.25 -13.67
CA MET A 441 4.19 4.15 -12.52
C MET A 441 3.38 5.44 -12.66
N THR A 442 2.45 5.45 -13.61
CA THR A 442 1.44 6.49 -13.76
C THR A 442 0.06 5.87 -13.90
N SER A 443 -0.98 6.66 -13.69
CA SER A 443 -2.31 6.33 -14.17
C SER A 443 -2.30 6.25 -15.69
N THR A 444 -3.41 5.77 -16.23
CA THR A 444 -3.70 5.72 -17.66
C THR A 444 -3.74 7.10 -18.33
N THR A 445 -4.05 8.16 -17.57
CA THR A 445 -3.96 9.56 -18.02
C THR A 445 -2.56 10.15 -17.90
N GLY A 446 -1.59 9.38 -17.40
CA GLY A 446 -0.20 9.81 -17.19
C GLY A 446 0.06 10.49 -15.84
N GLU A 447 -0.90 10.46 -14.91
CA GLU A 447 -0.75 11.05 -13.58
C GLU A 447 0.16 10.20 -12.69
N ARG A 448 1.16 10.80 -12.03
CA ARG A 448 2.04 10.08 -11.09
C ARG A 448 1.31 9.78 -9.78
N GLY A 449 1.79 8.78 -9.04
CA GLY A 449 1.21 8.38 -7.76
C GLY A 449 0.36 7.12 -7.86
N TYR A 450 0.25 6.55 -9.06
CA TYR A 450 -0.42 5.30 -9.36
C TYR A 450 0.57 4.30 -9.94
N VAL A 451 0.64 3.08 -9.40
CA VAL A 451 1.63 2.09 -9.82
C VAL A 451 0.97 0.75 -10.05
N ASP A 452 0.96 0.32 -11.31
CA ASP A 452 0.42 -0.98 -11.69
C ASP A 452 1.49 -2.05 -11.58
N PHE A 453 1.13 -3.18 -10.98
CA PHE A 453 1.98 -4.37 -10.93
C PHE A 453 1.13 -5.63 -11.04
N LYS A 454 1.76 -6.70 -11.51
CA LYS A 454 1.21 -8.05 -11.47
C LYS A 454 2.02 -8.90 -10.48
N PHE A 455 1.38 -9.90 -9.92
CA PHE A 455 2.04 -10.89 -9.09
C PHE A 455 1.47 -12.30 -9.31
N GLN A 456 2.24 -13.30 -8.92
CA GLN A 456 1.83 -14.70 -8.96
C GLN A 456 2.49 -15.46 -7.81
N LEU A 457 1.75 -16.35 -7.16
CA LEU A 457 2.24 -17.31 -6.19
C LEU A 457 3.21 -18.28 -6.89
N ILE A 458 4.34 -18.53 -6.25
CA ILE A 458 5.29 -19.57 -6.65
C ILE A 458 4.93 -20.82 -5.84
N SER A 459 4.18 -21.73 -6.46
CA SER A 459 3.78 -23.01 -5.90
C SER A 459 4.39 -24.18 -6.70
N GLU A 460 4.25 -25.40 -6.17
CA GLU A 460 4.74 -26.65 -6.80
C GLU A 460 4.17 -26.92 -8.20
#